data_AF-A0A1M5P3T7-F1
#
_entry.id   AF-A0A1M5P3T7-F1
#
_cell.length_a   1.000
_cell.length_b   1.000
_cell.length_c   1.000
_cell.angle_alpha   90.00
_cell.angle_beta   90.00
_cell.angle_gamma   90.00
#
_symmetry.space_group_name_H-M   'P 1'
#
loop_
_entity.id
_entity.type
_entity.pdbx_description
1 polymer ?
#
loop_
_entity_poly.entity_id
_entity_poly.type
_entity_poly.pdbx_seq_one_letter_code
_entity_poly.pdbx_strand_id
1 'polypeptide(L)'
;MARCGTVFGRYLAAVQRFVAQLDQPEDAARLGGMTRAVLGGDGAAMITFLCTARKCLTTHNAPEGLWAWHEKALAIVIDRAVAGSALERLDSETHQRMLRSYRSAGGSPVDL
;
A
#
# COMPACT_ATOMS: atom_id res chain seq x y z
N MET A 1 -13.67 -3.26 -13.28
CA MET A 1 -12.28 -3.67 -12.94
C MET A 1 -11.19 -2.73 -13.44
N ALA A 2 -11.33 -2.03 -14.59
CA ALA A 2 -10.29 -1.14 -15.14
C ALA A 2 -9.84 0.01 -14.20
N ARG A 3 -10.75 0.56 -13.38
CA ARG A 3 -10.43 1.68 -12.45
C ARG A 3 -9.46 1.29 -11.33
N CYS A 4 -9.54 0.08 -10.79
CA CYS A 4 -8.68 -0.36 -9.68
C CYS A 4 -7.21 -0.48 -10.12
N GLY A 5 -6.96 -1.03 -11.31
CA GLY A 5 -5.63 -1.13 -11.89
C GLY A 5 -5.01 0.24 -12.14
N THR A 6 -5.79 1.22 -12.61
CA THR A 6 -5.30 2.59 -12.84
C THR A 6 -4.95 3.32 -11.54
N VAL A 7 -5.75 3.17 -10.48
CA VAL A 7 -5.48 3.81 -9.17
C VAL A 7 -4.21 3.22 -8.56
N PHE A 8 -4.09 1.89 -8.56
CA PHE A 8 -2.94 1.21 -7.97
C PHE A 8 -1.65 1.47 -8.78
N GLY A 9 -1.74 1.48 -10.12
CA GLY A 9 -0.62 1.82 -11.00
C GLY A 9 -0.16 3.29 -10.83
N ARG A 10 -1.08 4.23 -10.68
CA ARG A 10 -0.75 5.64 -10.38
C ARG A 10 -0.08 5.78 -9.02
N TYR A 11 -0.57 5.06 -8.02
CA TYR A 11 0.04 5.05 -6.69
C TYR A 11 1.46 4.48 -6.73
N LEU A 12 1.69 3.34 -7.41
CA LEU A 12 3.01 2.76 -7.63
C LEU A 12 3.99 3.76 -8.25
N ALA A 13 3.58 4.43 -9.33
CA ALA A 13 4.42 5.43 -9.99
C ALA A 13 4.72 6.63 -9.08
N ALA A 14 3.75 7.07 -8.28
CA ALA A 14 3.92 8.18 -7.35
C ALA A 14 4.90 7.82 -6.21
N VAL A 15 4.81 6.61 -5.65
CA VAL A 15 5.76 6.12 -4.65
C VAL A 15 7.16 6.00 -5.24
N GLN A 16 7.31 5.39 -6.42
CA GLN A 16 8.62 5.28 -7.07
C GLN A 16 9.25 6.65 -7.34
N ARG A 17 8.45 7.62 -7.80
CA ARG A 17 8.94 8.98 -8.04
C ARG A 17 9.32 9.69 -6.73
N PHE A 18 8.58 9.46 -5.65
CA PHE A 18 8.93 9.99 -4.33
C PHE A 18 10.24 9.39 -3.85
N VAL A 19 10.39 8.07 -3.89
CA VAL A 19 11.60 7.40 -3.40
C VAL A 19 12.82 7.66 -4.28
N ALA A 20 12.65 7.86 -5.59
CA ALA A 20 13.74 8.29 -6.46
C ALA A 20 14.27 9.71 -6.15
N GLN A 21 13.48 10.54 -5.46
CA GLN A 21 13.92 11.84 -4.96
C GLN A 21 14.58 11.75 -3.58
N LEU A 22 14.48 10.60 -2.91
CA LEU A 22 15.19 10.34 -1.66
C LEU A 22 16.60 9.83 -2.00
N ASP A 23 17.61 10.31 -1.30
CA ASP A 23 19.01 9.85 -1.45
C ASP A 23 19.23 8.49 -0.74
N GLN A 24 18.29 7.55 -0.94
CA GLN A 24 18.16 6.29 -0.20
C GLN A 24 18.00 5.12 -1.20
N PRO A 25 19.11 4.60 -1.76
CA PRO A 25 19.08 3.59 -2.82
C PRO A 25 18.51 2.24 -2.36
N GLU A 26 18.58 1.91 -1.07
CA GLU A 26 18.07 0.64 -0.53
C GLU A 26 16.53 0.57 -0.57
N ASP A 27 15.85 1.64 -0.19
CA ASP A 27 14.39 1.71 -0.22
C ASP A 27 13.85 1.73 -1.66
N ALA A 28 14.56 2.41 -2.57
CA ALA A 28 14.28 2.41 -4.00
C ALA A 28 14.39 0.99 -4.58
N ALA A 29 15.46 0.27 -4.25
CA ALA A 29 15.68 -1.10 -4.69
C ALA A 29 14.64 -2.07 -4.12
N ARG A 30 14.29 -1.95 -2.83
CA ARG A 30 13.26 -2.76 -2.17
C ARG A 30 11.89 -2.57 -2.82
N LEU A 31 11.44 -1.33 -2.99
CA LEU A 31 10.14 -1.03 -3.60
C LEU A 31 10.11 -1.37 -5.10
N GLY A 32 11.21 -1.15 -5.81
CA GLY A 32 11.38 -1.56 -7.21
C GLY A 32 11.30 -3.08 -7.38
N GLY A 33 11.96 -3.85 -6.51
CA GLY A 33 11.92 -5.32 -6.53
C GLY A 33 10.51 -5.88 -6.31
N MET A 34 9.72 -5.25 -5.44
CA MET A 34 8.33 -5.66 -5.18
C MET A 34 7.38 -5.32 -6.32
N THR A 35 7.71 -4.32 -7.16
CA THR A 35 6.81 -3.83 -8.22
C THR A 35 6.42 -4.92 -9.23
N ARG A 36 7.34 -5.81 -9.63
CA ARG A 36 6.99 -6.91 -10.54
C ARG A 36 6.03 -7.91 -9.92
N ALA A 37 6.25 -8.30 -8.67
CA ALA A 37 5.38 -9.25 -7.95
C ALA A 37 3.97 -8.67 -7.77
N VAL A 38 3.90 -7.38 -7.48
CA VAL A 38 2.66 -6.60 -7.39
C VAL A 38 1.91 -6.53 -8.73
N LEU A 39 2.61 -6.32 -9.85
CA LEU A 39 2.02 -6.36 -11.18
C LEU A 39 1.54 -7.77 -11.58
N GLY A 40 2.15 -8.82 -11.01
CA GLY A 40 1.70 -10.20 -11.12
C GLY A 40 0.40 -10.51 -10.37
N GLY A 41 -0.10 -9.57 -9.55
CA GLY A 41 -1.39 -9.70 -8.86
C GLY A 41 -1.33 -10.52 -7.57
N ASP A 42 -0.14 -10.82 -7.05
CA ASP A 42 0.03 -11.49 -5.76
C ASP A 42 -0.40 -10.57 -4.62
N GLY A 43 -1.51 -10.93 -3.96
CA GLY A 43 -2.06 -10.17 -2.83
C GLY A 43 -1.10 -10.03 -1.65
N ALA A 44 -0.27 -11.04 -1.36
CA ALA A 44 0.74 -10.97 -0.30
C ALA A 44 1.87 -10.00 -0.68
N ALA A 45 2.28 -9.98 -1.95
CA ALA A 45 3.24 -9.00 -2.45
C ALA A 45 2.66 -7.58 -2.41
N MET A 46 1.39 -7.39 -2.74
CA MET A 46 0.69 -6.10 -2.65
C MET A 46 0.61 -5.57 -1.22
N ILE A 47 0.28 -6.43 -0.23
CA ILE A 47 0.27 -6.04 1.18
C ILE A 47 1.68 -5.69 1.66
N THR A 48 2.68 -6.51 1.33
CA THR A 48 4.09 -6.25 1.67
C THR A 48 4.58 -4.92 1.10
N PHE A 49 4.23 -4.63 -0.16
CA PHE A 49 4.54 -3.36 -0.80
C PHE A 49 3.89 -2.19 -0.07
N LEU A 50 2.60 -2.28 0.27
CA LEU A 50 1.91 -1.23 1.02
C LEU A 50 2.55 -1.00 2.39
N CYS A 51 2.87 -2.04 3.15
CA CYS A 51 3.56 -1.92 4.44
C CYS A 51 4.91 -1.22 4.30
N THR A 52 5.71 -1.61 3.30
CA THR A 52 7.04 -1.03 3.05
C THR A 52 6.93 0.43 2.61
N ALA A 53 6.02 0.72 1.67
CA ALA A 53 5.77 2.06 1.20
C ALA A 53 5.31 2.96 2.36
N ARG A 54 4.40 2.51 3.22
CA ARG A 54 3.98 3.26 4.40
C ARG A 54 5.14 3.66 5.30
N LYS A 55 6.05 2.72 5.62
CA LYS A 55 7.23 3.03 6.44
C LYS A 55 8.06 4.13 5.80
N CYS A 56 8.34 4.01 4.51
CA CYS A 56 9.10 5.01 3.76
C CYS A 56 8.38 6.38 3.74
N LEU A 57 7.07 6.40 3.45
CA LEU A 57 6.26 7.61 3.45
C LEU A 57 6.22 8.30 4.82
N THR A 58 6.12 7.53 5.91
CA THR A 58 6.16 8.06 7.28
C THR A 58 7.54 8.62 7.61
N THR A 59 8.60 7.84 7.41
CA THR A 59 9.98 8.24 7.73
C THR A 59 10.40 9.52 7.00
N HIS A 60 9.93 9.70 5.76
CA HIS A 60 10.33 10.82 4.92
C HIS A 60 9.27 11.92 4.81
N ASN A 61 8.28 11.96 5.70
CA ASN A 61 7.24 12.99 5.75
C ASN A 61 6.59 13.24 4.39
N ALA A 62 6.12 12.18 3.75
CA ALA A 62 5.52 12.26 2.43
C ALA A 62 4.33 13.23 2.38
N PRO A 63 4.11 13.91 1.25
CA PRO A 63 3.03 14.88 1.11
C PRO A 63 1.65 14.21 1.22
N GLU A 64 0.67 14.93 1.78
CA GLU A 64 -0.71 14.43 1.99
C GLU A 64 -1.34 13.84 0.72
N GLY A 65 -1.05 14.43 -0.44
CA GLY A 65 -1.53 13.91 -1.72
C GLY A 65 -1.10 12.46 -1.97
N LEU A 66 0.10 12.07 -1.55
CA LEU A 66 0.61 10.71 -1.69
C LEU A 66 -0.04 9.75 -0.68
N TRP A 67 -0.36 10.22 0.52
CA TRP A 67 -1.15 9.49 1.50
C TRP A 67 -2.58 9.21 1.04
N ALA A 68 -3.23 10.17 0.36
CA ALA A 68 -4.56 9.96 -0.21
C ALA A 68 -4.56 8.86 -1.30
N TRP A 69 -3.48 8.73 -2.06
CA TRP A 69 -3.30 7.63 -3.01
C TRP A 69 -2.99 6.31 -2.31
N HIS A 70 -2.19 6.35 -1.24
CA HIS A 70 -1.87 5.20 -0.41
C HIS A 70 -3.13 4.55 0.19
N GLU A 71 -4.02 5.34 0.79
CA GLU A 71 -5.26 4.83 1.38
C GLU A 71 -6.18 4.20 0.32
N LYS A 72 -6.30 4.81 -0.86
CA LYS A 72 -7.07 4.25 -1.97
C LYS A 72 -6.49 2.92 -2.46
N ALA A 73 -5.17 2.83 -2.53
CA ALA A 73 -4.48 1.60 -2.93
C ALA A 73 -4.67 0.48 -1.88
N LEU A 74 -4.61 0.83 -0.59
CA LEU A 74 -4.88 -0.09 0.51
C LEU A 74 -6.29 -0.67 0.47
N ALA A 75 -7.31 0.18 0.28
CA ALA A 75 -8.70 -0.26 0.16
C ALA A 75 -8.88 -1.27 -0.98
N ILE A 76 -8.29 -1.00 -2.15
CA ILE A 76 -8.33 -1.91 -3.31
C ILE A 76 -7.68 -3.26 -3.02
N VAL A 77 -6.54 -3.27 -2.31
CA VAL A 77 -5.83 -4.50 -1.98
C VAL A 77 -6.59 -5.32 -0.93
N ILE A 78 -7.19 -4.67 0.07
CA ILE A 78 -8.03 -5.35 1.06
C ILE A 78 -9.27 -5.91 0.39
N ASP A 79 -9.98 -5.14 -0.43
CA ASP A 79 -11.15 -5.62 -1.18
C ASP A 79 -10.81 -6.82 -2.08
N ARG A 80 -9.61 -6.82 -2.68
CA ARG A 80 -9.13 -7.96 -3.49
C ARG A 80 -8.68 -9.16 -2.67
N ALA A 81 -8.01 -8.96 -1.56
CA ALA A 81 -7.64 -10.04 -0.64
C ALA A 81 -8.90 -10.72 -0.10
N VAL A 82 -9.91 -9.91 0.22
CA VAL A 82 -11.25 -10.34 0.63
C VAL A 82 -11.99 -11.08 -0.47
N ALA A 83 -11.90 -10.64 -1.74
CA ALA A 83 -12.54 -11.32 -2.86
C ALA A 83 -11.79 -12.60 -3.32
N GLY A 84 -10.48 -12.68 -3.06
CA GLY A 84 -9.62 -13.83 -3.38
C GLY A 84 -9.69 -14.96 -2.35
N SER A 85 -9.92 -14.64 -1.07
CA SER A 85 -10.47 -15.62 -0.13
C SER A 85 -11.93 -15.85 -0.49
N ALA A 86 -12.32 -17.09 -0.77
CA ALA A 86 -13.65 -17.50 -1.23
C ALA A 86 -14.84 -16.60 -0.81
N LEU A 87 -15.76 -16.44 -1.76
CA LEU A 87 -17.02 -15.67 -1.81
C LEU A 87 -18.03 -15.88 -0.64
N GLU A 88 -17.59 -16.01 0.61
CA GLU A 88 -18.44 -16.02 1.79
C GLU A 88 -18.21 -14.74 2.59
N ARG A 89 -19.08 -13.75 2.34
CA ARG A 89 -19.44 -12.65 3.25
C ARG A 89 -18.35 -12.26 4.26
N LEU A 90 -17.27 -11.66 3.79
CA LEU A 90 -16.40 -10.88 4.65
C LEU A 90 -17.09 -9.55 4.93
N ASP A 91 -17.80 -9.55 6.06
CA ASP A 91 -18.53 -8.41 6.58
C ASP A 91 -17.63 -7.16 6.65
N SER A 92 -18.23 -5.98 6.56
CA SER A 92 -17.52 -4.69 6.62
C SER A 92 -16.64 -4.60 7.87
N GLU A 93 -16.97 -5.33 8.93
CA GLU A 93 -16.18 -5.46 10.15
C GLU A 93 -14.79 -6.09 9.90
N THR A 94 -14.67 -7.09 9.02
CA THR A 94 -13.36 -7.71 8.72
C THR A 94 -12.48 -6.79 7.89
N HIS A 95 -13.06 -6.06 6.93
CA HIS A 95 -12.36 -4.98 6.22
C HIS A 95 -11.85 -3.95 7.23
N GLN A 96 -12.72 -3.45 8.12
CA GLN A 96 -12.36 -2.48 9.16
C GLN A 96 -11.28 -3.02 10.13
N ARG A 97 -11.29 -4.32 10.42
CA ARG A 97 -10.28 -4.97 11.27
C ARG A 97 -8.93 -5.05 10.57
N MET A 98 -8.90 -5.43 9.29
CA MET A 98 -7.67 -5.44 8.48
C MET A 98 -7.09 -4.04 8.33
N LEU A 99 -7.93 -3.02 8.07
CA LEU A 99 -7.49 -1.61 8.05
C LEU A 99 -6.92 -1.17 9.40
N ARG A 100 -7.56 -1.55 10.52
CA ARG A 100 -7.06 -1.25 11.86
C ARG A 100 -5.72 -1.93 12.15
N SER A 101 -5.59 -3.23 11.86
CA SER A 101 -4.34 -3.95 12.04
C SER A 101 -3.20 -3.40 11.17
N TYR A 102 -3.51 -3.02 9.93
CA TYR A 102 -2.57 -2.32 9.06
C TYR A 102 -2.18 -0.95 9.62
N ARG A 103 -3.16 -0.20 10.18
CA ARG A 103 -2.93 1.09 10.83
C ARG A 103 -2.09 1.00 12.09
N SER A 104 -2.31 0.00 12.94
CA SER A 104 -1.55 -0.21 14.17
C SER A 104 -0.12 -0.72 13.91
N ALA A 105 0.09 -1.52 12.87
CA ALA A 105 1.42 -2.07 12.53
C ALA A 105 2.40 -1.02 11.98
N GLY A 106 1.90 0.14 11.54
CA GLY A 106 2.71 1.18 10.92
C GLY A 106 3.27 2.23 11.87
N GLY A 107 2.97 2.17 13.17
CA GLY A 107 3.36 3.17 14.17
C GLY A 107 2.68 4.53 13.93
N SER A 108 2.01 5.06 14.94
CA SER A 108 1.64 6.47 14.97
C SER A 108 2.91 7.31 15.04
N PRO A 109 3.16 8.27 14.13
CA PRO A 109 4.04 9.39 14.42
C PRO A 109 3.22 10.44 15.17
N VAL A 110 2.64 10.09 16.31
CA VAL A 110 2.08 11.06 17.26
C VAL A 110 2.26 10.46 18.64
N ASP A 111 3.40 10.72 19.25
CA ASP A 111 3.41 11.31 20.57
C ASP A 111 4.59 12.27 20.66
N LEU A 112 4.30 13.45 21.18
CA LEU A 112 5.23 14.53 21.52
C LEU A 112 6.18 14.09 22.62
#